data_AF-A0A8K0CY07-F1
#
_entry.id   AF-A0A8K0CY07-F1
#
_cell.length_a   1.000
_cell.length_b   1.000
_cell.length_c   1.000
_cell.angle_alpha   90.00
_cell.angle_beta   90.00
_cell.angle_gamma   90.00
#
_symmetry.space_group_name_H-M   'P 1'
#
loop_
_entity.id
_entity.type
_entity.pdbx_description
1 polymer ?
#
loop_
_entity_poly.entity_id
_entity_poly.type
_entity_poly.pdbx_seq_one_letter_code
_entity_poly.pdbx_strand_id
1 'polypeptide(L)'
;GIILRGSRVVIPTSLQQSVLEELHDTHIGVVKMKAIARSTCYWKNIDIDIESLVRSCPACAQNQKDPKKVPIHQWEEPSEPWMRIHADFAGPINGKQFLVVIDALTKWIDIITFSHDPTSSTTIQTFKNIFTLHGIPYFLVTDNATIFKSQEF
;
A
#
# COMPACT_ATOMS: atom_id res chain seq x y z
N GLY A 1 -10.20 -18.51 -50.06
CA GLY A 1 -10.54 -17.07 -50.16
C GLY A 1 -10.43 -16.44 -48.78
N ILE A 2 -10.25 -15.11 -48.70
CA ILE A 2 -10.18 -14.36 -47.44
C ILE A 2 -11.53 -13.67 -47.19
N ILE A 3 -12.03 -13.72 -45.96
CA ILE A 3 -13.27 -13.07 -45.55
C ILE A 3 -12.95 -11.74 -44.86
N LEU A 4 -13.66 -10.67 -45.24
CA LEU A 4 -13.49 -9.34 -44.65
C LEU A 4 -14.78 -8.86 -43.97
N ARG A 5 -14.63 -8.10 -42.89
CA ARG A 5 -15.70 -7.32 -42.25
C ARG A 5 -15.36 -5.83 -42.32
N GLY A 6 -15.84 -5.18 -43.38
CA GLY A 6 -15.34 -3.84 -43.75
C GLY A 6 -13.90 -3.97 -44.24
N SER A 7 -12.97 -3.19 -43.67
CA SER A 7 -11.53 -3.26 -43.97
C SER A 7 -10.75 -4.29 -43.14
N ARG A 8 -11.42 -5.07 -42.30
CA ARG A 8 -10.78 -5.96 -41.32
C ARG A 8 -10.83 -7.41 -41.76
N VAL A 9 -9.73 -8.13 -41.58
CA VAL A 9 -9.65 -9.57 -41.87
C VAL A 9 -10.37 -10.35 -40.79
N VAL A 10 -11.29 -11.23 -41.20
CA VAL A 10 -11.94 -12.17 -40.27
C VAL A 10 -10.99 -13.32 -39.98
N ILE A 11 -10.55 -13.44 -38.72
CA ILE A 11 -9.55 -14.43 -38.33
C ILE A 11 -10.24 -15.77 -37.98
N PRO A 12 -9.89 -16.87 -38.68
CA PRO A 12 -10.36 -18.21 -38.33
C PRO A 12 -9.94 -18.59 -36.91
N THR A 13 -10.74 -19.39 -36.22
CA THR A 13 -10.47 -19.83 -34.83
C THR A 13 -9.08 -20.41 -34.64
N SER A 14 -8.55 -21.13 -35.64
CA SER A 14 -7.21 -21.71 -35.61
C SER A 14 -6.07 -20.69 -35.57
N LEU A 15 -6.30 -19.44 -35.97
CA LEU A 15 -5.29 -18.38 -36.05
C LEU A 15 -5.45 -17.29 -34.98
N GLN A 16 -6.55 -17.31 -34.21
CA GLN A 16 -6.85 -16.27 -33.22
C GLN A 16 -5.76 -16.18 -32.14
N GLN A 17 -5.27 -17.33 -31.67
CA GLN A 17 -4.21 -17.37 -30.65
C GLN A 17 -2.90 -16.73 -31.14
N SER A 18 -2.46 -17.05 -32.37
CA SER A 18 -1.24 -16.47 -32.94
C SER A 18 -1.35 -14.96 -33.14
N VAL A 19 -2.52 -14.47 -33.58
CA VAL A 19 -2.77 -13.02 -33.71
C VAL A 19 -2.80 -12.34 -32.34
N LEU A 20 -3.36 -12.98 -31.31
CA LEU A 20 -3.34 -12.45 -29.94
C LEU A 20 -1.93 -12.32 -29.37
N GLU A 21 -1.09 -13.33 -29.61
CA GLU A 21 0.33 -13.32 -29.22
C GLU A 21 1.08 -12.19 -29.93
N GLU A 22 0.87 -12.01 -31.24
CA GLU A 22 1.49 -10.93 -32.02
C GLU A 22 1.03 -9.53 -31.55
N LEU A 23 -0.26 -9.36 -31.24
CA LEU A 23 -0.77 -8.12 -30.66
C LEU A 23 -0.14 -7.83 -29.27
N HIS A 24 0.24 -8.87 -28.54
CA HIS A 24 0.76 -8.77 -27.17
C HIS A 24 2.28 -8.65 -27.07
N ASP A 25 3.02 -9.02 -28.12
CA ASP A 25 4.49 -9.17 -28.14
C ASP A 25 5.25 -7.99 -27.50
N THR A 26 4.78 -6.76 -27.72
CA THR A 26 5.41 -5.53 -27.22
C THR A 26 4.84 -5.00 -25.89
N HIS A 27 3.92 -5.74 -25.25
CA HIS A 27 3.26 -5.38 -24.00
C HIS A 27 2.68 -3.94 -23.97
N ILE A 28 2.25 -3.43 -25.12
CA ILE A 28 1.80 -2.04 -25.36
C ILE A 28 0.52 -1.61 -24.61
N GLY A 29 -0.05 -2.50 -23.81
CA GLY A 29 -1.24 -2.26 -23.00
C GLY A 29 -2.55 -2.52 -23.74
N VAL A 30 -3.55 -2.92 -22.96
CA VAL A 30 -4.87 -3.40 -23.42
C VAL A 30 -5.57 -2.42 -24.37
N VAL A 31 -5.49 -1.10 -24.09
CA VAL A 31 -6.15 -0.07 -24.90
C VAL A 31 -5.55 0.01 -26.30
N LYS A 32 -4.22 -0.05 -26.41
CA LYS A 32 -3.51 0.05 -27.69
C LYS A 32 -3.65 -1.24 -28.49
N MET A 33 -3.61 -2.41 -27.84
CA MET A 33 -3.90 -3.71 -28.47
C MET A 33 -5.29 -3.70 -29.12
N LYS A 34 -6.33 -3.26 -28.38
CA LYS A 34 -7.69 -3.14 -28.92
C LYS A 34 -7.78 -2.17 -30.10
N ALA A 35 -7.05 -1.04 -30.05
CA ALA A 35 -7.02 -0.08 -31.15
C ALA A 35 -6.43 -0.68 -32.44
N ILE A 36 -5.32 -1.41 -32.34
CA ILE A 36 -4.69 -2.12 -33.47
C ILE A 36 -5.62 -3.21 -34.00
N ALA A 37 -6.15 -4.06 -33.11
CA ALA A 37 -7.09 -5.11 -33.46
C ALA A 37 -8.30 -4.55 -34.24
N ARG A 38 -8.88 -3.44 -33.76
CA ARG A 38 -10.03 -2.78 -34.42
C ARG A 38 -9.71 -2.17 -35.78
N SER A 39 -8.45 -1.93 -36.13
CA SER A 39 -8.06 -1.43 -37.46
C SER A 39 -7.66 -2.54 -38.44
N THR A 40 -7.21 -3.70 -37.96
CA THR A 40 -6.63 -4.76 -38.82
C THR A 40 -7.46 -6.04 -38.91
N CYS A 41 -8.06 -6.51 -37.81
CA CYS A 41 -8.62 -7.86 -37.74
C CYS A 41 -9.96 -7.92 -36.97
N TYR A 42 -10.64 -9.06 -37.08
CA TYR A 42 -11.91 -9.26 -36.40
C TYR A 42 -12.17 -10.75 -36.12
N TRP A 43 -12.62 -11.04 -34.90
CA TRP A 43 -13.42 -12.20 -34.58
C TRP A 43 -14.39 -11.85 -33.43
N LYS A 44 -15.34 -12.74 -33.17
CA LYS A 44 -16.28 -12.55 -32.05
C LYS A 44 -15.48 -12.62 -30.74
N ASN A 45 -15.66 -11.62 -29.87
CA ASN A 45 -15.04 -11.53 -28.53
C ASN A 45 -13.54 -11.18 -28.48
N ILE A 46 -12.92 -10.70 -29.57
CA ILE A 46 -11.51 -10.25 -29.58
C ILE A 46 -11.13 -9.32 -28.41
N ASP A 47 -12.02 -8.39 -28.01
CA ASP A 47 -11.76 -7.49 -26.88
C ASP A 47 -11.65 -8.23 -25.54
N ILE A 48 -12.43 -9.30 -25.34
CA ILE A 48 -12.41 -10.15 -24.14
C ILE A 48 -11.13 -10.99 -24.13
N ASP A 49 -10.74 -11.54 -25.28
CA ASP A 49 -9.54 -12.36 -25.39
C ASP A 49 -8.28 -11.51 -25.12
N ILE A 50 -8.23 -10.28 -25.65
CA ILE A 50 -7.16 -9.30 -25.36
C ILE A 50 -7.10 -8.98 -23.85
N GLU A 51 -8.24 -8.71 -23.21
CA GLU A 51 -8.30 -8.44 -21.77
C GLU A 51 -7.81 -9.65 -20.95
N SER A 52 -8.25 -10.85 -21.31
CA SER A 52 -7.86 -12.09 -20.64
C SER A 52 -6.36 -12.32 -20.74
N LEU A 53 -5.77 -12.16 -21.93
CA LEU A 53 -4.35 -12.33 -22.17
C LEU A 53 -3.51 -11.35 -21.35
N VAL A 54 -3.86 -10.06 -21.39
CA VAL A 54 -3.16 -9.01 -20.63
C VAL A 54 -3.27 -9.26 -19.12
N ARG A 55 -4.43 -9.71 -18.64
CA ARG A 55 -4.65 -10.03 -17.22
C ARG A 55 -3.86 -11.25 -16.76
N SER A 56 -3.69 -12.27 -17.61
CA SER A 56 -2.90 -13.47 -17.28
C SER A 56 -1.39 -13.28 -17.45
N CYS A 57 -0.95 -12.20 -18.09
CA CYS A 57 0.48 -11.96 -18.36
C CYS A 57 1.22 -11.44 -17.12
N PRO A 58 2.25 -12.15 -16.60
CA PRO A 58 3.01 -11.72 -15.44
C PRO A 58 3.73 -10.38 -15.63
N ALA A 59 4.30 -10.14 -16.81
CA ALA A 59 4.99 -8.88 -17.12
C ALA A 59 4.02 -7.70 -17.14
N CYS A 60 2.82 -7.86 -17.69
CA CYS A 60 1.79 -6.82 -17.64
C CYS A 60 1.27 -6.59 -16.22
N ALA A 61 1.09 -7.64 -15.43
CA ALA A 61 0.63 -7.54 -14.05
C ALA A 61 1.63 -6.79 -13.16
N GLN A 62 2.93 -7.07 -13.30
CA GLN A 62 3.99 -6.38 -12.54
C GLN A 62 4.12 -4.90 -12.88
N ASN A 63 3.82 -4.51 -14.12
CA ASN A 63 3.89 -3.12 -14.59
C ASN A 63 2.52 -2.41 -14.56
N GLN A 64 1.50 -3.04 -13.98
CA GLN A 64 0.18 -2.43 -13.87
C GLN A 64 0.23 -1.25 -12.89
N LYS A 65 -0.52 -0.19 -13.19
CA LYS A 65 -0.69 0.92 -12.24
C LYS A 65 -1.31 0.42 -10.95
N ASP A 66 -0.82 0.94 -9.83
CA ASP A 66 -1.43 0.70 -8.53
C ASP A 66 -2.93 0.99 -8.54
N PRO A 67 -3.74 0.21 -7.81
CA PRO A 67 -5.14 0.53 -7.62
C PRO A 67 -5.29 1.93 -7.02
N LYS A 68 -6.46 2.54 -7.23
CA LYS A 68 -6.78 3.82 -6.58
C LYS A 68 -6.55 3.67 -5.08
N LYS A 69 -5.79 4.59 -4.50
CA LYS A 69 -5.59 4.66 -3.04
C LYS A 69 -6.97 4.64 -2.37
N VAL A 70 -7.15 3.71 -1.44
CA VAL A 70 -8.35 3.66 -0.61
C VAL A 70 -8.46 4.94 0.21
N PRO A 71 -9.68 5.43 0.49
CA PRO A 71 -9.87 6.55 1.42
C PRO A 71 -9.17 6.25 2.75
N ILE A 72 -8.44 7.23 3.28
CA ILE A 72 -7.79 7.10 4.57
C ILE A 72 -8.88 6.99 5.63
N HIS A 73 -8.92 5.89 6.38
CA HIS A 73 -9.77 5.78 7.55
C HIS A 73 -9.19 6.67 8.66
N GLN A 74 -9.95 7.69 9.04
CA GLN A 74 -9.59 8.54 10.18
C GLN A 74 -9.95 7.83 11.47
N TRP A 75 -9.03 7.86 12.43
CA TRP A 75 -9.31 7.39 13.78
C TRP A 75 -10.39 8.25 14.42
N GLU A 76 -11.26 7.63 15.20
CA GLU A 76 -12.24 8.35 16.03
C GLU A 76 -11.51 9.31 16.98
N GLU A 77 -12.08 10.50 17.18
CA GLU A 77 -11.52 11.45 18.15
C GLU A 77 -11.70 10.90 19.58
N PRO A 78 -10.67 10.98 20.45
CA PRO A 78 -10.82 10.51 21.83
C PRO A 78 -11.80 11.41 22.58
N SER A 79 -12.62 10.84 23.46
CA SER A 79 -13.64 11.57 24.22
C SER A 79 -13.09 12.29 25.46
N GLU A 80 -11.93 11.87 25.95
CA GLU A 80 -11.31 12.42 27.16
C GLU A 80 -9.78 12.51 27.03
N PRO A 81 -9.13 13.44 27.76
CA PRO A 81 -7.68 13.53 27.78
C PRO A 81 -7.06 12.22 28.23
N TRP A 82 -5.92 11.86 27.65
CA TRP A 82 -5.17 10.66 27.98
C TRP A 82 -5.86 9.34 27.62
N MET A 83 -7.02 9.37 26.94
CA MET A 83 -7.67 8.15 26.45
C MET A 83 -6.82 7.45 25.38
N ARG A 84 -6.26 8.21 24.44
CA ARG A 84 -5.35 7.70 23.41
C ARG A 84 -4.08 8.53 23.39
N ILE A 85 -2.95 7.85 23.54
CA ILE A 85 -1.63 8.46 23.39
C ILE A 85 -0.91 7.86 22.17
N HIS A 86 -0.15 8.70 21.50
CA HIS A 86 0.76 8.32 20.42
C HIS A 86 2.18 8.45 20.91
N ALA A 87 3.00 7.42 20.74
CA ALA A 87 4.39 7.44 21.17
C ALA A 87 5.33 7.05 20.03
N ASP A 88 6.42 7.81 19.88
CA ASP A 88 7.43 7.55 18.86
C ASP A 88 8.82 7.96 19.37
N PHE A 89 9.86 7.37 18.80
CA PHE A 89 11.23 7.77 19.05
C PHE A 89 11.74 8.70 17.95
N ALA A 90 12.21 9.87 18.35
CA ALA A 90 12.97 10.76 17.49
C ALA A 90 14.46 10.66 17.82
N GLY A 91 15.30 10.53 16.79
CA GLY A 91 16.75 10.55 16.94
C GLY A 91 17.50 9.51 16.10
N PRO A 92 18.82 9.38 16.35
CA PRO A 92 19.59 10.12 17.35
C PRO A 92 19.88 11.58 16.95
N ILE A 93 19.74 12.53 17.88
CA ILE A 93 20.18 13.93 17.72
C ILE A 93 21.23 14.21 18.79
N ASN A 94 22.44 14.62 18.39
CA ASN A 94 23.58 14.82 19.29
C ASN A 94 23.87 13.60 20.21
N GLY A 95 23.72 12.40 19.66
CA GLY A 95 23.95 11.14 20.38
C GLY A 95 22.86 10.79 21.40
N LYS A 96 21.69 11.44 21.34
CA LYS A 96 20.56 11.18 22.25
C LYS A 96 19.32 10.77 21.48
N GLN A 97 18.54 9.87 22.08
CA GLN A 97 17.22 9.46 21.60
C GLN A 97 16.13 10.15 22.41
N PHE A 98 14.99 10.41 21.81
CA PHE A 98 13.88 11.12 22.44
C PHE A 98 12.60 10.32 22.28
N LEU A 99 12.04 9.82 23.39
CA LEU A 99 10.68 9.30 23.38
C LEU A 99 9.72 10.48 23.45
N VAL A 100 8.93 10.66 22.39
CA VAL A 100 7.90 11.69 22.29
C VAL A 100 6.55 11.00 22.49
N VAL A 101 5.83 11.38 23.55
CA VAL A 101 4.49 10.89 23.85
C VAL A 101 3.51 12.04 23.73
N ILE A 102 2.47 11.86 22.91
CA ILE A 102 1.49 12.91 22.59
C ILE A 102 0.08 12.42 22.92
N ASP A 103 -0.66 13.19 23.69
CA ASP A 103 -2.08 12.96 23.91
C ASP A 103 -2.89 13.31 22.64
N ALA A 104 -3.70 12.37 22.17
CA ALA A 104 -4.43 12.52 20.92
C ALA A 104 -5.52 13.60 20.98
N LEU A 105 -6.06 13.91 22.16
CA LEU A 105 -7.12 14.92 22.31
C LEU A 105 -6.53 16.31 22.53
N THR A 106 -5.82 16.51 23.64
CA THR A 106 -5.32 17.82 24.09
C THR A 106 -4.06 18.28 23.34
N LYS A 107 -3.39 17.35 22.64
CA LYS A 107 -2.07 17.56 22.02
C LYS A 107 -0.96 17.89 23.03
N TRP A 108 -1.16 17.57 24.31
CA TRP A 108 -0.10 17.63 25.31
C TRP A 108 1.06 16.70 24.93
N ILE A 109 2.30 17.11 25.22
CA ILE A 109 3.51 16.40 24.81
C ILE A 109 4.41 16.18 26.02
N ASP A 110 4.80 14.92 26.24
CA ASP A 110 5.90 14.55 27.12
C ASP A 110 7.09 14.09 26.29
N ILE A 111 8.28 14.61 26.60
CA ILE A 111 9.53 14.26 25.90
C ILE A 111 10.53 13.74 26.91
N ILE A 112 10.91 12.46 26.75
CA ILE A 112 11.90 11.81 27.59
C ILE A 112 13.18 11.57 26.80
N THR A 113 14.29 12.07 27.33
CA THR A 113 15.59 11.99 26.67
C THR A 113 16.39 10.79 27.20
N PHE A 114 16.94 10.00 26.29
CA PHE A 114 17.85 8.89 26.58
C PHE A 114 19.26 9.24 26.10
N SER A 115 20.25 9.10 26.99
CA SER A 115 21.67 9.33 26.66
C SER A 115 22.30 8.19 25.84
N HIS A 116 21.62 7.04 25.76
CA HIS A 116 22.02 5.84 25.03
C HIS A 116 20.79 5.26 24.34
N ASP A 117 20.99 4.27 23.47
CA ASP A 117 19.87 3.62 22.80
C ASP A 117 18.95 2.92 23.83
N PRO A 118 17.64 3.20 23.78
CA PRO A 118 16.67 2.66 24.71
C PRO A 118 16.44 1.17 24.46
N THR A 119 16.14 0.45 25.53
CA THR A 119 15.68 -0.95 25.51
C THR A 119 14.18 -0.99 25.76
N SER A 120 13.53 -2.12 25.47
CA SER A 120 12.13 -2.35 25.84
C SER A 120 11.92 -2.14 27.35
N SER A 121 12.77 -2.72 28.19
CA SER A 121 12.71 -2.59 29.65
C SER A 121 12.75 -1.13 30.14
N THR A 122 13.68 -0.31 29.63
CA THR A 122 13.81 1.10 30.00
C THR A 122 12.65 1.94 29.46
N THR A 123 12.14 1.59 28.27
CA THR A 123 10.96 2.21 27.67
C THR A 123 9.70 1.92 28.50
N ILE A 124 9.50 0.68 28.95
CA ILE A 124 8.38 0.28 29.83
C ILE A 124 8.42 1.05 31.15
N GLN A 125 9.59 1.14 31.78
CA GLN A 125 9.74 1.93 33.01
C GLN A 125 9.40 3.40 32.79
N THR A 126 9.81 3.95 31.65
CA THR A 126 9.49 5.33 31.27
C THR A 126 7.98 5.52 31.11
N PHE A 127 7.29 4.63 30.39
CA PHE A 127 5.83 4.68 30.28
C PHE A 127 5.14 4.57 31.64
N LYS A 128 5.57 3.66 32.52
CA LYS A 128 5.02 3.54 33.87
C LYS A 128 5.10 4.86 34.63
N ASN A 129 6.23 5.56 34.56
CA ASN A 129 6.41 6.86 35.20
C ASN A 129 5.45 7.91 34.62
N ILE A 130 5.30 7.97 33.29
CA ILE A 130 4.35 8.88 32.65
C ILE A 130 2.92 8.54 33.10
N PHE A 131 2.56 7.25 33.16
CA PHE A 131 1.21 6.82 33.55
C PHE A 131 0.90 7.10 35.02
N THR A 132 1.91 7.16 35.89
CA THR A 132 1.69 7.60 37.29
C THR A 132 1.33 9.07 37.40
N LEU A 133 1.72 9.91 36.44
CA LEU A 133 1.45 11.35 36.45
C LEU A 133 0.08 11.66 35.84
N HIS A 134 -0.25 11.03 34.72
CA HIS A 134 -1.43 11.36 33.91
C HIS A 134 -2.57 10.35 34.03
N GLY A 135 -2.31 9.16 34.55
CA GLY A 135 -3.22 8.01 34.52
C GLY A 135 -2.83 6.98 33.46
N ILE A 136 -3.51 5.83 33.47
CA ILE A 136 -3.30 4.76 32.49
C ILE A 136 -4.17 5.05 31.27
N PRO A 137 -3.58 5.15 30.06
CA PRO A 137 -4.36 5.37 28.84
C PRO A 137 -5.14 4.13 28.43
N TYR A 138 -6.22 4.31 27.67
CA TYR A 138 -6.96 3.20 27.06
C TYR A 138 -6.22 2.64 25.83
N PHE A 139 -5.58 3.52 25.06
CA PHE A 139 -4.84 3.15 23.85
C PHE A 139 -3.45 3.78 23.87
N LEU A 140 -2.42 2.94 23.75
CA LEU A 140 -1.07 3.34 23.39
C LEU A 140 -0.82 2.96 21.94
N VAL A 141 -0.59 3.95 21.09
CA VAL A 141 -0.32 3.76 19.65
C VAL A 141 1.13 4.09 19.39
N THR A 142 1.91 3.10 18.98
CA THR A 142 3.32 3.26 18.58
C THR A 142 3.52 2.89 17.12
N ASP A 143 4.71 3.16 16.62
CA ASP A 143 5.17 2.55 15.38
C ASP A 143 5.52 1.06 15.59
N ASN A 144 6.06 0.45 14.54
CA ASN A 144 6.41 -0.96 14.52
C ASN A 144 7.87 -1.24 14.93
N ALA A 145 8.52 -0.32 15.65
CA ALA A 145 9.89 -0.49 16.10
C ALA A 145 10.05 -1.73 17.01
N THR A 146 11.24 -2.34 16.96
CA THR A 146 11.56 -3.58 17.69
C THR A 146 11.36 -3.44 19.20
N ILE A 147 11.65 -2.26 19.75
CA ILE A 147 11.47 -1.91 21.17
C ILE A 147 10.01 -1.95 21.63
N PHE A 148 9.05 -1.71 20.73
CA PHE A 148 7.61 -1.77 21.01
C PHE A 148 6.98 -3.13 20.65
N LYS A 149 7.74 -4.04 20.03
CA LYS A 149 7.28 -5.36 19.57
C LYS A 149 7.88 -6.55 20.31
N SER A 150 8.85 -6.30 21.19
CA SER A 150 9.45 -7.36 21.99
C SER A 150 8.40 -8.03 22.88
N GLN A 151 8.57 -9.32 23.19
CA GLN A 151 7.69 -10.04 24.13
C GLN A 151 7.63 -9.39 25.52
N GLU A 152 8.66 -8.63 25.89
CA GLU A 152 8.72 -7.90 27.15
C GLU A 152 7.77 -6.69 27.22
N PHE A 153 7.45 -6.08 26.07
CA PHE A 153 6.65 -4.87 25.93
C PHE A 153 5.17 -5.21 25.78
#